data_AF-A0A7K1BRH4-F1
#
_entry.id   AF-A0A7K1BRH4-F1
#
_cell.length_a   1.000
_cell.length_b   1.000
_cell.length_c   1.000
_cell.angle_alpha   90.00
_cell.angle_beta   90.00
_cell.angle_gamma   90.00
#
_symmetry.space_group_name_H-M   'P 1'
#
loop_
_entity.id
_entity.type
_entity.pdbx_description
1 polymer ?
#
loop_
_entity_poly.entity_id
_entity_poly.type
_entity_poly.pdbx_seq_one_letter_code
_entity_poly.pdbx_strand_id
1 'polypeptide(L)'
;MIVLAAGEGTRMKSATPKVLHSICGRTLLGHVVNAVTQLNPKDLAIVVGAGREQVEEHIGQIAPKARTIFQERRGGTGHATQLALAAGAPTGTVLILAGDTPMLTSDSLSQLLEVHRSGKFGASVLTAEHPDPTGYGRIIRGDDGELLRIVEERDADDDQKMIFEINSGVYVFDGKLLAGAIGKLSDSNSQGELYLTDVIEIMRKDGASIAAAMIDDVVEILGVNDRAQLAESAALLRDRINDNLMKSGVTITDPTTTWVDVTATIANDVTLLPGSAIAGNTKIESGAIIGPRTTLIDCTVGAGASVIESYCTASAIGAEASVGPFTFLRTGTDLGAHTRAGAFVEMKNSTIGEGSKVPHLSYVGDATIGVGTNIGAATIFVNYDGVDKHRTTVGDHVRIGSDSMLVAPISVGDGAYTAAGSVITEDVPAGAMGVGRSRQRNVLGWVLRKRAGTKSADAAAKSEKKG
;
A
#
# COMPACT_ATOMS: atom_id res chain seq x y z
N MET A 1 -0.53 18.07 20.42
CA MET A 1 0.49 17.07 20.02
C MET A 1 1.34 17.68 18.93
N ILE A 2 2.64 17.34 18.89
CA ILE A 2 3.62 17.92 17.98
C ILE A 2 4.37 16.78 17.29
N VAL A 3 4.28 16.69 15.96
CA VAL A 3 5.06 15.75 15.15
C VAL A 3 6.21 16.49 14.50
N LEU A 4 7.44 16.02 14.70
CA LEU A 4 8.66 16.62 14.16
C LEU A 4 9.03 15.94 12.82
N ALA A 5 8.80 16.62 11.70
CA ALA A 5 8.99 16.11 10.34
C ALA A 5 9.86 17.04 9.47
N ALA A 6 10.72 17.85 10.09
CA ALA A 6 11.50 18.88 9.40
C ALA A 6 12.89 18.43 8.90
N GLY A 7 13.32 17.20 9.20
CA GLY A 7 14.63 16.70 8.82
C GLY A 7 14.79 16.47 7.31
N GLU A 8 15.94 16.85 6.76
CA GLU A 8 16.24 16.73 5.31
C GLU A 8 16.31 15.29 4.80
N GLY A 9 16.64 14.33 5.67
CA GLY A 9 16.71 12.93 5.28
C GLY A 9 17.76 12.62 4.21
N THR A 10 18.88 13.34 4.19
CA THR A 10 19.93 13.22 3.16
C THR A 10 20.44 11.78 2.94
N ARG A 11 20.43 10.94 3.99
CA ARG A 11 20.77 9.51 3.93
C ARG A 11 19.84 8.67 3.03
N MET A 12 18.62 9.14 2.75
CA MET A 12 17.68 8.52 1.82
C MET A 12 18.12 8.62 0.35
N LYS A 13 18.99 9.60 0.03
CA LYS A 13 19.46 9.92 -1.33
C LYS A 13 18.29 9.98 -2.32
N SER A 14 17.28 10.80 -1.98
CA SER A 14 15.97 10.82 -2.65
C SER A 14 15.51 12.24 -2.88
N ALA A 15 14.83 12.47 -4.00
CA ALA A 15 14.12 13.73 -4.26
C ALA A 15 12.78 13.80 -3.51
N THR A 16 12.24 12.64 -3.13
CA THR A 16 11.06 12.53 -2.26
C THR A 16 11.50 12.75 -0.81
N PRO A 17 10.85 13.66 -0.06
CA PRO A 17 11.11 13.87 1.35
C PRO A 17 11.03 12.56 2.14
N LYS A 18 11.93 12.37 3.11
CA LYS A 18 12.04 11.13 3.89
C LYS A 18 10.70 10.63 4.42
N VAL A 19 9.93 11.52 5.03
CA VAL A 19 8.66 11.21 5.68
C VAL A 19 7.54 10.82 4.69
N LEU A 20 7.73 11.04 3.39
CA LEU A 20 6.80 10.67 2.32
C LEU A 20 7.15 9.33 1.63
N HIS A 21 8.27 8.70 1.99
CA HIS A 21 8.48 7.30 1.62
C HIS A 21 7.39 6.43 2.27
N SER A 22 6.95 5.39 1.55
CA SER A 22 5.81 4.58 1.96
C SER A 22 6.19 3.14 2.23
N ILE A 23 5.53 2.56 3.24
CA ILE A 23 5.59 1.14 3.59
C ILE A 23 4.16 0.66 3.88
N CYS A 24 3.80 -0.52 3.38
CA CYS A 24 2.50 -1.16 3.58
C CYS A 24 1.30 -0.19 3.39
N GLY A 25 1.30 0.58 2.29
CA GLY A 25 0.17 1.41 1.87
C GLY A 25 0.08 2.81 2.48
N ARG A 26 1.00 3.20 3.37
CA ARG A 26 1.05 4.56 3.92
C ARG A 26 2.46 5.12 3.96
N THR A 27 2.55 6.45 3.89
CA THR A 27 3.81 7.17 4.13
C THR A 27 4.27 7.00 5.58
N LEU A 28 5.56 7.18 5.85
CA LEU A 28 6.09 7.17 7.23
C LEU A 28 5.33 8.18 8.11
N LEU A 29 5.11 9.39 7.60
CA LEU A 29 4.30 10.41 8.28
C LEU A 29 2.85 9.94 8.49
N GLY A 30 2.27 9.30 7.48
CA GLY A 30 0.90 8.79 7.53
C GLY A 30 0.67 7.76 8.63
N HIS A 31 1.65 6.88 8.88
CA HIS A 31 1.61 5.94 10.00
C HIS A 31 1.64 6.67 11.35
N VAL A 32 2.58 7.60 11.53
CA VAL A 32 2.71 8.39 12.77
C VAL A 32 1.45 9.22 13.03
N VAL A 33 0.96 9.93 12.01
CA VAL A 33 -0.26 10.74 12.11
C VAL A 33 -1.46 9.86 12.46
N ASN A 34 -1.59 8.68 11.85
CA ASN A 34 -2.68 7.77 12.19
C ASN A 34 -2.63 7.32 13.66
N ALA A 35 -1.47 6.93 14.18
CA ALA A 35 -1.32 6.54 15.58
C ALA A 35 -1.70 7.68 16.55
N VAL A 36 -1.27 8.90 16.22
CA VAL A 36 -1.53 10.11 17.01
C VAL A 36 -3.00 10.53 16.95
N THR A 37 -3.64 10.45 15.79
CA THR A 37 -5.04 10.86 15.61
C THR A 37 -6.01 9.96 16.39
N GLN A 38 -5.69 8.67 16.55
CA GLN A 38 -6.52 7.74 17.35
C GLN A 38 -6.63 8.14 18.83
N LEU A 39 -5.67 8.94 19.34
CA LEU A 39 -5.71 9.50 20.69
C LEU A 39 -6.65 10.69 20.86
N ASN A 40 -7.33 11.12 19.78
CA ASN A 40 -8.23 12.28 19.73
C ASN A 40 -7.62 13.57 20.32
N PRO A 41 -6.46 14.03 19.81
CA PRO A 41 -5.85 15.26 20.29
C PRO A 41 -6.75 16.48 20.04
N LYS A 42 -6.74 17.42 20.99
CA LYS A 42 -7.36 18.75 20.82
C LYS A 42 -6.72 19.52 19.66
N ASP A 43 -5.39 19.50 19.61
CA ASP A 43 -4.59 20.16 18.59
C ASP A 43 -3.47 19.24 18.11
N LEU A 44 -3.23 19.22 16.80
CA LEU A 44 -2.11 18.54 16.15
C LEU A 44 -1.30 19.57 15.36
N ALA A 45 -0.04 19.74 15.73
CA ALA A 45 0.95 20.53 15.00
C ALA A 45 1.96 19.59 14.34
N ILE A 46 2.29 19.84 13.08
CA ILE A 46 3.30 19.08 12.35
C ILE A 46 4.37 20.07 11.88
N VAL A 47 5.58 19.90 12.39
CA VAL A 47 6.71 20.76 12.03
C VAL A 47 7.36 20.22 10.77
N VAL A 48 7.38 21.03 9.72
CA VAL A 48 7.88 20.69 8.38
C VAL A 48 9.11 21.52 8.05
N GLY A 49 9.97 21.00 7.17
CA GLY A 49 11.25 21.60 6.83
C GLY A 49 11.54 21.45 5.34
N ALA A 50 12.61 20.74 4.99
CA ALA A 50 12.95 20.49 3.58
C ALA A 50 11.82 19.73 2.84
N GLY A 51 11.54 20.15 1.60
CA GLY A 51 10.44 19.58 0.82
C GLY A 51 9.04 19.94 1.33
N ARG A 52 8.93 21.02 2.11
CA ARG A 52 7.70 21.53 2.74
C ARG A 52 6.46 21.41 1.86
N GLU A 53 6.49 21.92 0.63
CA GLU A 53 5.30 21.97 -0.23
C GLU A 53 4.67 20.58 -0.43
N GLN A 54 5.49 19.57 -0.73
CA GLN A 54 5.02 18.19 -0.91
C GLN A 54 4.48 17.60 0.41
N VAL A 55 5.13 17.92 1.54
CA VAL A 55 4.72 17.42 2.85
C VAL A 55 3.42 18.08 3.31
N GLU A 56 3.24 19.39 3.10
CA GLU A 56 2.02 20.11 3.43
C GLU A 56 0.84 19.66 2.55
N GLU A 57 1.06 19.44 1.26
CA GLU A 57 0.06 18.87 0.36
C GLU A 57 -0.42 17.51 0.87
N HIS A 58 0.53 16.63 1.22
CA HIS A 58 0.21 15.32 1.76
C HIS A 58 -0.55 15.41 3.10
N ILE A 59 -0.10 16.27 4.02
CA ILE A 59 -0.78 16.53 5.31
C ILE A 59 -2.22 17.01 5.07
N GLY A 60 -2.45 17.86 4.07
CA GLY A 60 -3.79 18.33 3.71
C GLY A 60 -4.75 17.19 3.33
N GLN A 61 -4.22 16.08 2.81
CA GLN A 61 -5.01 14.89 2.47
C GLN A 61 -5.27 14.00 3.68
N ILE A 62 -4.26 13.75 4.52
CA ILE A 62 -4.35 12.75 5.61
C ILE A 62 -4.79 13.34 6.96
N ALA A 63 -4.56 14.63 7.19
CA ALA A 63 -4.88 15.32 8.43
C ALA A 63 -5.21 16.81 8.17
N PRO A 64 -6.35 17.11 7.50
CA PRO A 64 -6.71 18.47 7.08
C PRO A 64 -6.91 19.47 8.22
N LYS A 65 -7.06 18.99 9.47
CA LYS A 65 -7.16 19.83 10.68
C LYS A 65 -5.82 20.10 11.36
N ALA A 66 -4.74 19.46 10.91
CA ALA A 66 -3.42 19.66 11.47
C ALA A 66 -2.87 21.03 11.07
N ARG A 67 -2.16 21.67 11.99
CA ARG A 67 -1.44 22.91 11.73
C ARG A 67 -0.03 22.58 11.26
N THR A 68 0.37 23.07 10.09
CA THR A 68 1.75 22.95 9.62
C THR A 68 2.58 24.13 10.13
N ILE A 69 3.81 23.84 10.53
CA ILE A 69 4.73 24.85 11.10
C ILE A 69 6.06 24.70 10.41
N PHE A 70 6.52 25.75 9.75
CA PHE A 70 7.76 25.69 8.98
C PHE A 70 8.97 25.98 9.85
N GLN A 71 9.90 25.04 9.88
CA GLN A 71 11.23 25.21 10.43
C GLN A 71 12.20 25.57 9.29
N GLU A 72 12.41 26.87 9.07
CA GLU A 72 13.24 27.38 7.98
C GLU A 72 14.73 27.03 8.15
N ARG A 73 15.25 27.17 9.38
CA ARG A 73 16.64 26.85 9.72
C ARG A 73 16.72 25.59 10.57
N ARG A 74 17.76 24.78 10.32
CA ARG A 74 18.03 23.53 11.04
C ARG A 74 18.62 23.78 12.43
N GLY A 75 17.77 24.25 13.35
CA GLY A 75 18.14 24.53 14.74
C GLY A 75 17.98 23.35 15.69
N GLY A 76 17.79 22.12 15.19
CA GLY A 76 17.54 20.93 16.02
C GLY A 76 16.08 20.70 16.43
N THR A 77 15.85 19.61 17.16
CA THR A 77 14.53 19.15 17.64
C THR A 77 13.93 20.09 18.70
N GLY A 78 14.78 20.71 19.51
CA GLY A 78 14.39 21.76 20.46
C GLY A 78 13.86 23.00 19.74
N HIS A 79 14.55 23.48 18.70
CA HIS A 79 14.07 24.61 17.89
C HIS A 79 12.73 24.31 17.19
N ALA A 80 12.57 23.10 16.66
CA ALA A 80 11.30 22.67 16.07
C ALA A 80 10.15 22.72 17.09
N THR A 81 10.44 22.30 18.32
CA THR A 81 9.50 22.36 19.45
C THR A 81 9.18 23.80 19.85
N GLN A 82 10.18 24.70 19.91
CA GLN A 82 9.97 26.13 20.19
C GLN A 82 8.99 26.77 19.19
N LEU A 83 9.16 26.51 17.89
CA LEU A 83 8.27 27.01 16.85
C LEU A 83 6.84 26.49 17.04
N ALA A 84 6.70 25.21 17.38
CA ALA A 84 5.40 24.60 17.63
C ALA A 84 4.68 25.19 18.85
N LEU A 85 5.41 25.43 19.94
CA LEU A 85 4.88 26.06 21.14
C LEU A 85 4.52 27.53 20.91
N ALA A 86 5.33 28.29 20.16
CA ALA A 86 5.04 29.68 19.84
C ALA A 86 3.74 29.83 19.02
N ALA A 87 3.45 28.87 18.13
CA ALA A 87 2.23 28.90 17.34
C ALA A 87 0.97 28.52 18.14
N GLY A 88 1.08 27.60 19.10
CA GLY A 88 -0.08 27.00 19.79
C GLY A 88 -0.29 27.43 21.25
N ALA A 89 0.76 27.87 21.94
CA ALA A 89 0.80 28.15 23.37
C ALA A 89 0.05 27.10 24.23
N PRO A 90 0.34 25.79 24.07
CA PRO A 90 -0.40 24.75 24.78
C PRO A 90 -0.16 24.85 26.30
N THR A 91 -1.23 24.74 27.08
CA THR A 91 -1.18 24.82 28.56
C THR A 91 -1.46 23.49 29.25
N GLY A 92 -1.80 22.44 28.49
CA GLY A 92 -2.03 21.08 28.99
C GLY A 92 -0.91 20.12 28.59
N THR A 93 -1.22 18.83 28.55
CA THR A 93 -0.27 17.78 28.15
C THR A 93 0.15 17.92 26.69
N VAL A 94 1.46 17.92 26.43
CA VAL A 94 2.07 18.00 25.10
C VAL A 94 2.83 16.72 24.80
N LEU A 95 2.27 15.87 23.93
CA LEU A 95 2.98 14.74 23.33
C LEU A 95 3.79 15.23 22.11
N ILE A 96 5.08 14.87 22.07
CA ILE A 96 6.04 15.19 21.01
C ILE A 96 6.67 13.90 20.51
N LEU A 97 6.76 13.73 19.19
CA LEU A 97 7.37 12.56 18.56
C LEU A 97 7.93 12.90 17.17
N ALA A 98 8.84 12.07 16.68
CA ALA A 98 9.38 12.17 15.34
C ALA A 98 8.39 11.65 14.28
N GLY A 99 8.49 12.17 13.05
CA GLY A 99 7.63 11.79 11.92
C GLY A 99 8.12 10.59 11.10
N ASP A 100 9.13 9.87 11.58
CA ASP A 100 9.84 8.80 10.88
C ASP A 100 9.90 7.47 11.66
N THR A 101 9.08 7.32 12.69
CA THR A 101 8.90 6.09 13.51
C THR A 101 7.57 5.42 13.16
N PRO A 102 7.48 4.74 12.00
CA PRO A 102 6.19 4.27 11.46
C PRO A 102 5.56 3.11 12.25
N MET A 103 6.31 2.48 13.15
CA MET A 103 5.87 1.31 13.91
C MET A 103 5.16 1.64 15.22
N LEU A 104 5.18 2.91 15.63
CA LEU A 104 4.64 3.38 16.89
C LEU A 104 3.11 3.24 16.92
N THR A 105 2.59 2.64 18.00
CA THR A 105 1.16 2.36 18.15
C THR A 105 0.43 3.38 19.01
N SER A 106 -0.88 3.50 18.83
CA SER A 106 -1.76 4.29 19.70
C SER A 106 -1.74 3.79 21.14
N ASP A 107 -1.55 2.48 21.34
CA ASP A 107 -1.63 1.85 22.66
C ASP A 107 -0.40 2.21 23.49
N SER A 108 0.80 2.09 22.92
CA SER A 108 2.05 2.51 23.56
C SER A 108 2.05 4.01 23.87
N LEU A 109 1.53 4.85 22.97
CA LEU A 109 1.33 6.28 23.23
C LEU A 109 0.32 6.56 24.35
N SER A 110 -0.76 5.78 24.42
CA SER A 110 -1.78 5.90 25.48
C SER A 110 -1.22 5.53 26.84
N GLN A 111 -0.43 4.45 26.90
CA GLN A 111 0.24 4.00 28.12
C GLN A 111 1.21 5.07 28.63
N LEU A 112 2.03 5.66 27.75
CA LEU A 112 2.93 6.76 28.11
C LEU A 112 2.17 7.97 28.67
N LEU A 113 1.05 8.35 28.04
CA LEU A 113 0.18 9.43 28.51
C LEU A 113 -0.41 9.14 29.90
N GLU A 114 -0.78 7.88 30.15
CA GLU A 114 -1.32 7.46 31.45
C GLU A 114 -0.26 7.50 32.54
N VAL A 115 0.95 6.99 32.28
CA VAL A 115 2.10 7.11 33.19
C VAL A 115 2.36 8.57 33.54
N HIS A 116 2.41 9.44 32.53
CA HIS A 116 2.64 10.87 32.72
C HIS A 116 1.59 11.52 33.63
N ARG A 117 0.29 11.25 33.37
CA ARG A 117 -0.83 11.87 34.09
C ARG A 117 -1.00 11.33 35.51
N SER A 118 -0.95 10.01 35.67
CA SER A 118 -1.15 9.34 36.97
C SER A 118 -0.04 9.71 37.95
N GLY A 119 1.21 9.74 37.50
CA GLY A 119 2.37 10.16 38.30
C GLY A 119 2.55 11.67 38.42
N LYS A 120 1.73 12.47 37.72
CA LYS A 120 1.82 13.95 37.68
C LYS A 120 3.23 14.43 37.34
N PHE A 121 3.87 13.75 36.40
CA PHE A 121 5.23 14.07 35.98
C PHE A 121 5.25 15.39 35.20
N GLY A 122 6.32 16.18 35.36
CA GLY A 122 6.54 17.34 34.51
C GLY A 122 6.96 16.94 33.09
N ALA A 123 7.74 15.86 32.97
CA ALA A 123 8.05 15.23 31.70
C ALA A 123 8.05 13.70 31.80
N SER A 124 7.78 13.04 30.70
CA SER A 124 7.89 11.59 30.56
C SER A 124 8.52 11.27 29.21
N VAL A 125 9.45 10.34 29.17
CA VAL A 125 10.09 9.85 27.94
C VAL A 125 9.78 8.38 27.78
N LEU A 126 9.47 7.96 26.57
CA LEU A 126 9.38 6.55 26.22
C LEU A 126 10.80 6.02 25.96
N THR A 127 11.18 4.92 26.60
CA THR A 127 12.51 4.32 26.50
C THR A 127 12.41 2.85 26.10
N ALA A 128 13.48 2.26 25.58
CA ALA A 128 13.53 0.82 25.33
C ALA A 128 14.95 0.30 25.54
N GLU A 129 15.09 -0.98 25.84
CA GLU A 129 16.38 -1.66 25.74
C GLU A 129 16.61 -2.09 24.29
N HIS A 130 17.69 -1.60 23.68
CA HIS A 130 18.06 -1.96 22.31
C HIS A 130 19.36 -2.77 22.30
N PRO A 131 19.41 -3.96 21.66
CA PRO A 131 20.59 -4.83 21.69
C PRO A 131 21.82 -4.21 21.01
N ASP A 132 21.61 -3.27 20.09
CA ASP A 132 22.65 -2.41 19.51
C ASP A 132 22.25 -0.93 19.63
N PRO A 133 22.63 -0.22 20.71
CA PRO A 133 22.15 1.14 20.96
C PRO A 133 22.82 2.21 20.08
N THR A 134 23.69 1.81 19.14
CA THR A 134 24.46 2.72 18.29
C THR A 134 23.57 3.76 17.59
N GLY A 135 23.88 5.04 17.81
CA GLY A 135 23.20 6.15 17.14
C GLY A 135 21.98 6.72 17.87
N TYR A 136 21.57 6.13 18.99
CA TYR A 136 20.49 6.63 19.83
C TYR A 136 20.99 7.47 21.02
N GLY A 137 20.12 8.30 21.60
CA GLY A 137 20.41 8.93 22.89
C GLY A 137 20.37 7.90 24.03
N ARG A 138 21.27 7.99 25.00
CA ARG A 138 21.37 7.10 26.17
C ARG A 138 20.62 7.66 27.37
N ILE A 139 19.87 6.79 28.04
CA ILE A 139 19.12 7.12 29.26
C ILE A 139 20.06 7.01 30.46
N ILE A 140 20.42 8.14 31.07
CA ILE A 140 21.32 8.16 32.23
C ILE A 140 20.48 8.16 33.50
N ARG A 141 20.58 7.09 34.28
CA ARG A 141 19.89 6.93 35.57
C ARG A 141 20.79 7.23 36.77
N GLY A 142 20.18 7.68 37.86
CA GLY A 142 20.82 7.83 39.16
C GLY A 142 20.81 6.54 39.97
N ASP A 143 21.44 6.58 41.14
CA ASP A 143 21.48 5.44 42.07
C ASP A 143 20.10 5.05 42.61
N ASP A 144 19.15 6.00 42.61
CA ASP A 144 17.74 5.82 42.95
C ASP A 144 16.89 5.30 41.78
N GLY A 145 17.50 5.09 40.61
CA GLY A 145 16.83 4.67 39.38
C GLY A 145 16.12 5.80 38.63
N GLU A 146 16.15 7.05 39.13
CA GLU A 146 15.52 8.19 38.48
C GLU A 146 16.29 8.61 37.21
N LEU A 147 15.57 9.13 36.23
CA LEU A 147 16.17 9.67 35.00
C LEU A 147 16.88 11.00 35.30
N LEU A 148 18.21 11.04 35.14
CA LEU A 148 19.02 12.25 35.35
C LEU A 148 19.03 13.15 34.12
N ARG A 149 19.36 12.58 32.96
CA ARG A 149 19.50 13.25 31.67
C ARG A 149 19.51 12.24 30.53
N ILE A 150 19.43 12.74 29.30
CA ILE A 150 19.62 11.94 28.09
C ILE A 150 20.87 12.48 27.38
N VAL A 151 21.78 11.59 26.98
CA VAL A 151 23.02 11.98 26.28
C VAL A 151 23.00 11.41 24.86
N GLU A 152 23.11 12.28 23.86
CA GLU A 152 23.18 11.87 22.45
C GLU A 152 24.45 11.06 22.15
N GLU A 153 24.38 10.10 21.22
CA GLU A 153 25.50 9.21 20.85
C GLU A 153 26.81 9.97 20.57
N ARG A 154 26.73 11.12 19.92
CA ARG A 154 27.91 11.93 19.54
C ARG A 154 28.58 12.61 20.71
N ASP A 155 27.83 12.86 21.77
CA ASP A 155 28.27 13.55 22.98
C ASP A 155 28.54 12.55 24.14
N ALA A 156 28.21 11.27 23.93
CA ALA A 156 28.43 10.19 24.89
C ALA A 156 29.89 9.73 24.95
N ASP A 157 30.39 9.50 26.17
CA ASP A 157 31.67 8.83 26.41
C ASP A 157 31.57 7.30 26.20
N ASP A 158 32.71 6.61 26.26
CA ASP A 158 32.78 5.17 25.97
C ASP A 158 31.97 4.32 26.97
N ASP A 159 31.87 4.75 28.23
CA ASP A 159 31.08 4.06 29.26
C ASP A 159 29.58 4.28 29.03
N GLN A 160 29.19 5.50 28.69
CA GLN A 160 27.80 5.84 28.38
C GLN A 160 27.32 5.12 27.11
N LYS A 161 28.17 4.92 26.11
CA LYS A 161 27.82 4.19 24.88
C LYS A 161 27.47 2.72 25.12
N MET A 162 27.93 2.14 26.23
CA MET A 162 27.59 0.77 26.66
C MET A 162 26.22 0.65 27.34
N ILE A 163 25.51 1.77 27.55
CA ILE A 163 24.14 1.76 28.06
C ILE A 163 23.19 1.28 26.96
N PHE A 164 22.43 0.23 27.23
CA PHE A 164 21.48 -0.37 26.29
C PHE A 164 20.08 0.28 26.33
N GLU A 165 19.76 1.00 27.41
CA GLU A 165 18.51 1.77 27.48
C GLU A 165 18.62 3.05 26.63
N ILE A 166 17.79 3.12 25.60
CA ILE A 166 17.81 4.19 24.60
C ILE A 166 16.59 5.10 24.70
N ASN A 167 16.80 6.32 24.25
CA ASN A 167 15.78 7.32 24.02
C ASN A 167 15.03 7.04 22.70
N SER A 168 13.71 6.91 22.78
CA SER A 168 12.86 6.74 21.59
C SER A 168 12.61 8.03 20.80
N GLY A 169 12.87 9.20 21.39
CA GLY A 169 12.46 10.48 20.83
C GLY A 169 10.96 10.78 20.98
N VAL A 170 10.23 10.00 21.78
CA VAL A 170 8.82 10.22 22.12
C VAL A 170 8.71 10.73 23.56
N TYR A 171 8.11 11.91 23.72
CA TYR A 171 8.04 12.62 24.98
C TYR A 171 6.64 13.14 25.29
N VAL A 172 6.28 13.16 26.56
CA VAL A 172 5.09 13.84 27.07
C VAL A 172 5.53 14.87 28.09
N PHE A 173 5.07 16.11 27.93
CA PHE A 173 5.39 17.19 28.84
C PHE A 173 4.12 17.86 29.40
N ASP A 174 4.25 18.45 30.59
CA ASP A 174 3.40 19.56 30.97
C ASP A 174 3.75 20.79 30.10
N GLY A 175 2.76 21.34 29.41
CA GLY A 175 2.98 22.42 28.45
C GLY A 175 3.54 23.70 29.06
N LYS A 176 3.20 24.02 30.32
CA LYS A 176 3.72 25.22 30.99
C LYS A 176 5.18 25.03 31.40
N LEU A 177 5.50 23.88 31.99
CA LEU A 177 6.88 23.58 32.37
C LEU A 177 7.79 23.48 31.14
N LEU A 178 7.31 22.84 30.06
CA LEU A 178 8.02 22.78 28.78
C LEU A 178 8.29 24.19 28.22
N ALA A 179 7.28 25.07 28.21
CA ALA A 179 7.46 26.44 27.72
C ALA A 179 8.51 27.23 28.52
N GLY A 180 8.64 26.99 29.82
CA GLY A 180 9.68 27.59 30.67
C GLY A 180 11.07 27.01 30.44
N ALA A 181 11.16 25.70 30.20
CA ALA A 181 12.43 24.99 30.04
C ALA A 181 13.01 25.12 28.62
N ILE A 182 12.17 25.08 27.59
CA ILE A 182 12.60 25.07 26.18
C ILE A 182 13.39 26.33 25.79
N GLY A 183 13.15 27.47 26.45
CA GLY A 183 13.87 28.72 26.22
C GLY A 183 15.28 28.75 26.81
N LYS A 184 15.64 27.79 27.66
CA LYS A 184 16.95 27.66 28.30
C LYS A 184 17.92 26.76 27.52
N LEU A 185 17.47 26.15 26.43
CA LEU A 185 18.31 25.32 25.57
C LEU A 185 19.47 26.13 24.99
N SER A 186 20.64 25.49 24.89
CA SER A 186 21.80 26.02 24.19
C SER A 186 22.20 25.09 23.05
N ASP A 187 22.97 25.63 22.10
CA ASP A 187 23.56 24.91 20.97
C ASP A 187 25.00 24.45 21.28
N SER A 188 25.39 24.43 22.55
CA SER A 188 26.75 24.09 23.00
C SER A 188 26.98 22.58 23.05
N ASN A 189 26.79 21.91 21.91
CA ASN A 189 27.02 20.48 21.72
C ASN A 189 27.77 20.21 20.40
N SER A 190 28.12 18.95 20.16
CA SER A 190 28.87 18.54 18.96
C SER A 190 28.20 18.88 17.62
N GLN A 191 26.88 19.16 17.60
CA GLN A 191 26.13 19.47 16.38
C GLN A 191 25.81 20.96 16.20
N GLY A 192 25.95 21.79 17.24
CA GLY A 192 25.50 23.19 17.16
C GLY A 192 23.98 23.33 17.03
N GLU A 193 23.22 22.36 17.56
CA GLU A 193 21.75 22.31 17.45
C GLU A 193 21.09 22.41 18.83
N LEU A 194 19.84 22.89 18.92
CA LEU A 194 19.07 22.82 20.17
C LEU A 194 18.49 21.41 20.31
N TYR A 195 19.01 20.60 21.22
CA TYR A 195 18.49 19.26 21.45
C TYR A 195 17.27 19.28 22.38
N LEU A 196 16.18 18.63 21.98
CA LEU A 196 15.01 18.45 22.85
C LEU A 196 15.34 17.59 24.09
N THR A 197 16.32 16.70 24.01
CA THR A 197 16.76 15.85 25.12
C THR A 197 17.21 16.63 26.34
N ASP A 198 17.88 17.77 26.13
CA ASP A 198 18.44 18.59 27.21
C ASP A 198 17.35 19.23 28.07
N VAL A 199 16.12 19.34 27.54
CA VAL A 199 14.95 19.79 28.31
C VAL A 199 14.70 18.91 29.53
N ILE A 200 15.00 17.61 29.45
CA ILE A 200 14.83 16.68 30.56
C ILE A 200 15.70 17.10 31.75
N GLU A 201 16.99 17.36 31.52
CA GLU A 201 17.91 17.78 32.57
C GLU A 201 17.55 19.18 33.11
N ILE A 202 17.14 20.10 32.23
CA ILE A 202 16.72 21.46 32.61
C ILE A 202 15.49 21.40 33.54
N MET A 203 14.45 20.67 33.14
CA MET A 203 13.22 20.55 33.93
C MET A 203 13.48 19.90 35.28
N ARG A 204 14.35 18.89 35.32
CA ARG A 204 14.76 18.25 36.58
C ARG A 204 15.49 19.23 37.50
N LYS A 205 16.43 20.03 36.99
CA LYS A 205 17.11 21.09 37.76
C LYS A 205 16.14 22.16 38.28
N ASP A 206 15.06 22.40 37.57
CA ASP A 206 13.96 23.28 37.98
C ASP A 206 12.98 22.60 38.97
N GLY A 207 13.24 21.36 39.39
CA GLY A 207 12.46 20.62 40.40
C GLY A 207 11.27 19.83 39.85
N ALA A 208 11.15 19.66 38.54
CA ALA A 208 10.12 18.81 37.95
C ALA A 208 10.46 17.33 38.10
N SER A 209 9.45 16.50 38.38
CA SER A 209 9.58 15.05 38.35
C SER A 209 9.56 14.53 36.91
N ILE A 210 10.42 13.57 36.61
CA ILE A 210 10.60 13.01 35.27
C ILE A 210 10.37 11.50 35.31
N ALA A 211 9.57 10.97 34.38
CA ALA A 211 9.42 9.54 34.20
C ALA A 211 10.16 9.03 32.96
N ALA A 212 10.74 7.85 33.06
CA ALA A 212 11.14 7.03 31.92
C ALA A 212 10.20 5.83 31.87
N ALA A 213 9.35 5.77 30.84
CA ALA A 213 8.42 4.66 30.62
C ALA A 213 9.03 3.72 29.59
N MET A 214 9.44 2.54 30.04
CA MET A 214 10.07 1.55 29.18
C MET A 214 8.99 0.74 28.44
N ILE A 215 9.17 0.56 27.13
CA ILE A 215 8.33 -0.29 26.27
C ILE A 215 8.99 -1.65 26.06
N ASP A 216 8.17 -2.70 26.00
CA ASP A 216 8.60 -4.07 25.76
C ASP A 216 9.02 -4.33 24.30
N ASP A 217 8.29 -3.79 23.32
CA ASP A 217 8.58 -3.96 21.88
C ASP A 217 9.41 -2.80 21.33
N VAL A 218 10.74 -2.98 21.31
CA VAL A 218 11.69 -2.01 20.73
C VAL A 218 11.40 -1.67 19.27
N VAL A 219 10.70 -2.54 18.51
CA VAL A 219 10.38 -2.30 17.10
C VAL A 219 9.52 -1.05 16.91
N GLU A 220 8.67 -0.71 17.89
CA GLU A 220 7.81 0.48 17.81
C GLU A 220 8.57 1.81 17.73
N ILE A 221 9.78 1.84 18.28
CA ILE A 221 10.58 3.07 18.35
C ILE A 221 11.67 3.14 17.27
N LEU A 222 11.75 2.15 16.38
CA LEU A 222 12.70 2.16 15.27
C LEU A 222 12.37 3.28 14.28
N GLY A 223 13.32 4.19 14.10
CA GLY A 223 13.25 5.26 13.11
C GLY A 223 13.82 4.84 11.76
N VAL A 224 13.31 5.45 10.69
CA VAL A 224 13.83 5.25 9.33
C VAL A 224 14.70 6.42 8.91
N ASN A 225 15.96 6.14 8.58
CA ASN A 225 16.92 7.14 8.11
C ASN A 225 17.47 6.90 6.70
N ASP A 226 17.49 5.65 6.26
CA ASP A 226 17.92 5.24 4.92
C ASP A 226 17.02 4.14 4.34
N ARG A 227 17.32 3.71 3.12
CA ARG A 227 16.51 2.72 2.39
C ARG A 227 16.65 1.30 2.92
N ALA A 228 17.74 0.96 3.62
CA ALA A 228 17.88 -0.35 4.25
C ALA A 228 16.93 -0.43 5.44
N GLN A 229 16.94 0.59 6.30
CA GLN A 229 16.01 0.71 7.42
C GLN A 229 14.54 0.81 6.97
N LEU A 230 14.28 1.46 5.82
CA LEU A 230 12.93 1.50 5.23
C LEU A 230 12.43 0.09 4.86
N ALA A 231 13.28 -0.72 4.23
CA ALA A 231 12.93 -2.08 3.82
C ALA A 231 12.77 -3.02 5.03
N GLU A 232 13.62 -2.88 6.04
CA GLU A 232 13.52 -3.60 7.31
C GLU A 232 12.22 -3.25 8.04
N SER A 233 11.90 -1.96 8.17
CA SER A 233 10.64 -1.50 8.77
C SER A 233 9.42 -2.01 7.99
N ALA A 234 9.50 -2.06 6.66
CA ALA A 234 8.43 -2.63 5.84
C ALA A 234 8.24 -4.13 6.10
N ALA A 235 9.32 -4.89 6.27
CA ALA A 235 9.26 -6.32 6.56
C ALA A 235 8.67 -6.59 7.96
N LEU A 236 9.10 -5.83 8.99
CA LEU A 236 8.56 -5.93 10.34
C LEU A 236 7.06 -5.56 10.37
N LEU A 237 6.66 -4.52 9.64
CA LEU A 237 5.26 -4.14 9.52
C LEU A 237 4.43 -5.18 8.78
N ARG A 238 4.94 -5.76 7.68
CA ARG A 238 4.33 -6.89 6.98
C ARG A 238 4.09 -8.05 7.94
N ASP A 239 5.08 -8.42 8.75
CA ASP A 239 4.97 -9.54 9.67
C ASP A 239 3.90 -9.28 10.73
N ARG A 240 3.84 -8.07 11.29
CA ARG A 240 2.77 -7.64 12.22
C ARG A 240 1.38 -7.70 11.58
N ILE A 241 1.24 -7.21 10.34
CA ILE A 241 -0.04 -7.25 9.61
C ILE A 241 -0.47 -8.68 9.35
N ASN A 242 0.44 -9.51 8.83
CA ASN A 242 0.15 -10.90 8.51
C ASN A 242 -0.19 -11.72 9.76
N ASP A 243 0.51 -11.52 10.87
CA ASP A 243 0.19 -12.17 12.14
C ASP A 243 -1.22 -11.81 12.63
N ASN A 244 -1.60 -10.53 12.57
CA ASN A 244 -2.95 -10.08 12.94
C ASN A 244 -4.03 -10.70 12.04
N LEU A 245 -3.78 -10.79 10.73
CA LEU A 245 -4.71 -11.42 9.78
C LEU A 245 -4.86 -12.93 10.03
N MET A 246 -3.75 -13.62 10.30
CA MET A 246 -3.79 -15.04 10.64
C MET A 246 -4.55 -15.29 11.94
N LYS A 247 -4.33 -14.45 12.96
CA LYS A 247 -5.11 -14.49 14.22
C LYS A 247 -6.60 -14.19 14.02
N SER A 248 -6.96 -13.40 13.01
CA SER A 248 -8.36 -13.12 12.66
C SER A 248 -8.99 -14.16 11.70
N GLY A 249 -8.31 -15.27 11.42
CA GLY A 249 -8.85 -16.39 10.64
C GLY A 249 -8.52 -16.40 9.14
N VAL A 250 -7.55 -15.60 8.69
CA VAL A 250 -7.03 -15.66 7.31
C VAL A 250 -5.95 -16.72 7.20
N THR A 251 -5.99 -17.55 6.16
CA THR A 251 -4.90 -18.48 5.85
C THR A 251 -3.86 -17.77 4.98
N ILE A 252 -2.64 -17.60 5.48
CA ILE A 252 -1.50 -17.09 4.69
C ILE A 252 -0.48 -18.22 4.54
N THR A 253 -0.31 -18.71 3.32
CA THR A 253 0.53 -19.91 3.06
C THR A 253 2.01 -19.62 3.26
N ASP A 254 2.46 -18.44 2.84
CA ASP A 254 3.82 -17.96 3.02
C ASP A 254 3.80 -16.47 3.42
N PRO A 255 3.86 -16.17 4.74
CA PRO A 255 3.83 -14.80 5.24
C PRO A 255 5.03 -13.96 4.78
N THR A 256 6.16 -14.57 4.44
CA THR A 256 7.38 -13.83 4.08
C THR A 256 7.31 -13.24 2.67
N THR A 257 6.45 -13.78 1.80
CA THR A 257 6.22 -13.33 0.43
C THR A 257 4.83 -12.73 0.20
N THR A 258 4.02 -12.60 1.25
CA THR A 258 2.68 -12.01 1.18
C THR A 258 2.70 -10.61 1.76
N TRP A 259 2.29 -9.62 0.97
CA TRP A 259 2.25 -8.21 1.37
C TRP A 259 0.81 -7.72 1.41
N VAL A 260 0.41 -7.15 2.55
CA VAL A 260 -0.93 -6.56 2.71
C VAL A 260 -0.75 -5.16 3.25
N ASP A 261 -1.34 -4.18 2.57
CA ASP A 261 -1.36 -2.79 3.04
C ASP A 261 -2.27 -2.65 4.26
N VAL A 262 -1.93 -1.75 5.18
CA VAL A 262 -2.73 -1.48 6.41
C VAL A 262 -4.13 -0.93 6.13
N THR A 263 -4.41 -0.56 4.88
CA THR A 263 -5.70 -0.03 4.41
C THR A 263 -6.59 -1.10 3.80
N ALA A 264 -6.09 -2.31 3.57
CA ALA A 264 -6.88 -3.42 3.05
C ALA A 264 -7.76 -4.04 4.15
N THR A 265 -8.87 -4.65 3.76
CA THR A 265 -9.76 -5.40 4.66
C THR A 265 -9.95 -6.81 4.12
N ILE A 266 -9.67 -7.82 4.95
CA ILE A 266 -9.72 -9.23 4.55
C ILE A 266 -10.58 -9.97 5.58
N ALA A 267 -11.64 -10.63 5.10
CA ALA A 267 -12.51 -11.43 5.94
C ALA A 267 -11.88 -12.77 6.36
N ASN A 268 -12.46 -13.44 7.35
CA ASN A 268 -12.05 -14.79 7.75
C ASN A 268 -12.23 -15.81 6.61
N ASP A 269 -11.50 -16.93 6.69
CA ASP A 269 -11.49 -18.02 5.72
C ASP A 269 -11.00 -17.65 4.30
N VAL A 270 -10.46 -16.44 4.13
CA VAL A 270 -9.69 -16.10 2.93
C VAL A 270 -8.37 -16.84 2.92
N THR A 271 -7.96 -17.34 1.75
CA THR A 271 -6.64 -17.94 1.53
C THR A 271 -5.77 -17.04 0.66
N LEU A 272 -4.63 -16.63 1.21
CA LEU A 272 -3.57 -15.92 0.48
C LEU A 272 -2.43 -16.90 0.17
N LEU A 273 -2.18 -17.08 -1.13
CA LEU A 273 -1.13 -17.93 -1.68
C LEU A 273 0.18 -17.12 -1.91
N PRO A 274 1.34 -17.80 -2.01
CA PRO A 274 2.65 -17.15 -2.00
C PRO A 274 2.87 -16.08 -3.08
N GLY A 275 3.66 -15.06 -2.74
CA GLY A 275 4.04 -13.99 -3.66
C GLY A 275 2.92 -13.01 -4.00
N SER A 276 1.87 -12.92 -3.17
CA SER A 276 0.71 -12.05 -3.44
C SER A 276 0.83 -10.70 -2.73
N ALA A 277 0.32 -9.66 -3.38
CA ALA A 277 0.29 -8.29 -2.86
C ALA A 277 -1.14 -7.73 -2.88
N ILE A 278 -1.64 -7.35 -1.71
CA ILE A 278 -2.98 -6.78 -1.49
C ILE A 278 -2.79 -5.32 -1.07
N ALA A 279 -3.01 -4.40 -2.01
CA ALA A 279 -2.65 -3.00 -1.85
C ALA A 279 -3.85 -2.04 -1.94
N GLY A 280 -3.63 -0.81 -1.49
CA GLY A 280 -4.66 0.24 -1.44
C GLY A 280 -5.82 -0.14 -0.52
N ASN A 281 -7.04 0.18 -0.93
CA ASN A 281 -8.26 -0.08 -0.16
C ASN A 281 -8.93 -1.40 -0.56
N THR A 282 -8.13 -2.40 -0.95
CA THR A 282 -8.66 -3.69 -1.42
C THR A 282 -9.48 -4.37 -0.32
N LYS A 283 -10.66 -4.89 -0.70
CA LYS A 283 -11.56 -5.64 0.18
C LYS A 283 -11.77 -7.05 -0.35
N ILE A 284 -11.62 -8.04 0.52
CA ILE A 284 -11.75 -9.45 0.16
C ILE A 284 -12.73 -10.12 1.14
N GLU A 285 -13.82 -10.64 0.59
CA GLU A 285 -14.86 -11.33 1.33
C GLU A 285 -14.51 -12.81 1.59
N SER A 286 -15.24 -13.43 2.52
CA SER A 286 -14.92 -14.75 3.08
C SER A 286 -14.88 -15.87 2.02
N GLY A 287 -13.99 -16.84 2.23
CA GLY A 287 -13.82 -18.01 1.36
C GLY A 287 -13.08 -17.75 0.04
N ALA A 288 -12.67 -16.51 -0.24
CA ALA A 288 -11.92 -16.19 -1.45
C ALA A 288 -10.49 -16.76 -1.44
N ILE A 289 -9.95 -17.06 -2.62
CA ILE A 289 -8.58 -17.58 -2.81
C ILE A 289 -7.81 -16.62 -3.71
N ILE A 290 -6.75 -16.02 -3.17
CA ILE A 290 -5.92 -15.05 -3.88
C ILE A 290 -4.49 -15.58 -4.04
N GLY A 291 -3.94 -15.49 -5.25
CA GLY A 291 -2.58 -15.89 -5.56
C GLY A 291 -2.47 -17.23 -6.28
N PRO A 292 -1.27 -17.83 -6.39
CA PRO A 292 0.00 -17.19 -6.08
C PRO A 292 0.26 -16.01 -7.03
N ARG A 293 1.28 -15.19 -6.72
CA ARG A 293 1.77 -14.12 -7.60
C ARG A 293 0.66 -13.18 -8.11
N THR A 294 -0.31 -12.87 -7.25
CA THR A 294 -1.43 -11.98 -7.58
C THR A 294 -1.25 -10.62 -6.94
N THR A 295 -1.50 -9.57 -7.71
CA THR A 295 -1.51 -8.19 -7.21
C THR A 295 -2.90 -7.61 -7.35
N LEU A 296 -3.50 -7.21 -6.23
CA LEU A 296 -4.76 -6.49 -6.17
C LEU A 296 -4.51 -5.07 -5.67
N ILE A 297 -5.01 -4.06 -6.38
CA ILE A 297 -4.92 -2.65 -5.97
C ILE A 297 -6.32 -2.04 -6.04
N ASP A 298 -6.83 -1.56 -4.91
CA ASP A 298 -8.18 -0.97 -4.80
C ASP A 298 -9.28 -1.86 -5.40
N CYS A 299 -9.19 -3.18 -5.20
CA CYS A 299 -10.17 -4.13 -5.73
C CYS A 299 -11.24 -4.49 -4.69
N THR A 300 -12.40 -4.93 -5.16
CA THR A 300 -13.38 -5.63 -4.31
C THR A 300 -13.52 -7.05 -4.82
N VAL A 301 -13.38 -8.03 -3.92
CA VAL A 301 -13.43 -9.46 -4.24
C VAL A 301 -14.52 -10.11 -3.41
N GLY A 302 -15.54 -10.62 -4.09
CA GLY A 302 -16.71 -11.25 -3.49
C GLY A 302 -16.41 -12.63 -2.89
N ALA A 303 -17.36 -13.13 -2.10
CA ALA A 303 -17.21 -14.38 -1.37
C ALA A 303 -16.97 -15.56 -2.32
N GLY A 304 -16.08 -16.47 -1.91
CA GLY A 304 -15.73 -17.67 -2.69
C GLY A 304 -15.02 -17.40 -4.03
N ALA A 305 -14.74 -16.15 -4.40
CA ALA A 305 -14.06 -15.84 -5.64
C ALA A 305 -12.60 -16.32 -5.64
N SER A 306 -12.08 -16.63 -6.82
CA SER A 306 -10.70 -17.09 -7.00
C SER A 306 -9.97 -16.16 -7.97
N VAL A 307 -8.83 -15.60 -7.53
CA VAL A 307 -7.98 -14.72 -8.34
C VAL A 307 -6.56 -15.26 -8.31
N ILE A 308 -6.14 -15.86 -9.41
CA ILE A 308 -4.90 -16.65 -9.50
C ILE A 308 -3.95 -16.00 -10.49
N GLU A 309 -2.66 -15.87 -10.15
CA GLU A 309 -1.60 -15.33 -11.02
C GLU A 309 -2.01 -14.12 -11.87
N SER A 310 -2.68 -13.15 -11.26
CA SER A 310 -3.32 -12.04 -11.99
C SER A 310 -2.95 -10.68 -11.42
N TYR A 311 -3.09 -9.65 -12.24
CA TYR A 311 -2.92 -8.26 -11.84
C TYR A 311 -4.25 -7.55 -11.98
N CYS A 312 -4.77 -6.95 -10.91
CA CYS A 312 -6.07 -6.31 -10.91
C CYS A 312 -5.98 -4.94 -10.24
N THR A 313 -6.56 -3.91 -10.88
CA THR A 313 -6.61 -2.55 -10.33
C THR A 313 -8.00 -1.96 -10.43
N ALA A 314 -8.47 -1.33 -9.35
CA ALA A 314 -9.75 -0.60 -9.28
C ALA A 314 -10.90 -1.35 -9.98
N SER A 315 -11.08 -2.61 -9.60
CA SER A 315 -12.00 -3.56 -10.23
C SER A 315 -12.90 -4.25 -9.19
N ALA A 316 -14.11 -4.61 -9.60
CA ALA A 316 -15.04 -5.42 -8.81
C ALA A 316 -15.08 -6.84 -9.37
N ILE A 317 -14.88 -7.83 -8.49
CA ILE A 317 -14.88 -9.25 -8.80
C ILE A 317 -16.00 -9.88 -7.98
N GLY A 318 -17.07 -10.31 -8.64
CA GLY A 318 -18.26 -10.85 -8.00
C GLY A 318 -18.03 -12.16 -7.26
N ALA A 319 -19.02 -12.56 -6.45
CA ALA A 319 -18.98 -13.81 -5.70
C ALA A 319 -18.79 -15.02 -6.64
N GLU A 320 -17.99 -16.00 -6.20
CA GLU A 320 -17.74 -17.25 -6.94
C GLU A 320 -17.19 -17.02 -8.37
N ALA A 321 -16.67 -15.83 -8.66
CA ALA A 321 -16.01 -15.54 -9.93
C ALA A 321 -14.61 -16.16 -9.98
N SER A 322 -14.16 -16.50 -11.19
CA SER A 322 -12.83 -17.08 -11.44
C SER A 322 -12.02 -16.19 -12.37
N VAL A 323 -10.93 -15.64 -11.83
CA VAL A 323 -9.98 -14.77 -12.53
C VAL A 323 -8.62 -15.47 -12.57
N GLY A 324 -8.02 -15.56 -13.75
CA GLY A 324 -6.68 -16.12 -13.93
C GLY A 324 -6.63 -17.53 -14.55
N PRO A 325 -5.41 -18.08 -14.68
CA PRO A 325 -4.12 -17.40 -14.43
C PRO A 325 -3.76 -16.40 -15.55
N PHE A 326 -2.86 -15.45 -15.30
CA PHE A 326 -2.37 -14.49 -16.31
C PHE A 326 -3.45 -13.54 -16.85
N THR A 327 -4.31 -13.04 -15.97
CA THR A 327 -5.36 -12.08 -16.31
C THR A 327 -4.96 -10.67 -15.86
N PHE A 328 -5.29 -9.67 -16.67
CA PHE A 328 -5.13 -8.26 -16.32
C PHE A 328 -6.49 -7.56 -16.27
N LEU A 329 -6.93 -7.18 -15.06
CA LEU A 329 -8.14 -6.37 -14.89
C LEU A 329 -7.74 -4.93 -14.60
N ARG A 330 -8.20 -4.01 -15.44
CA ARG A 330 -7.93 -2.58 -15.32
C ARG A 330 -9.14 -1.86 -14.73
N THR A 331 -8.90 -0.63 -14.30
CA THR A 331 -9.89 0.27 -13.73
C THR A 331 -11.23 0.23 -14.44
N GLY A 332 -12.30 0.13 -13.63
CA GLY A 332 -13.68 0.10 -14.11
C GLY A 332 -14.11 -1.25 -14.67
N THR A 333 -13.35 -2.33 -14.45
CA THR A 333 -13.83 -3.67 -14.71
C THR A 333 -14.76 -4.12 -13.59
N ASP A 334 -15.95 -4.59 -13.96
CA ASP A 334 -16.99 -5.06 -13.05
C ASP A 334 -17.45 -6.45 -13.49
N LEU A 335 -17.10 -7.47 -12.73
CA LEU A 335 -17.44 -8.85 -12.98
C LEU A 335 -18.59 -9.27 -12.06
N GLY A 336 -19.71 -9.70 -12.63
CA GLY A 336 -20.82 -10.30 -11.89
C GLY A 336 -20.44 -11.64 -11.23
N ALA A 337 -21.38 -12.20 -10.45
CA ALA A 337 -21.18 -13.49 -9.81
C ALA A 337 -20.95 -14.61 -10.83
N HIS A 338 -20.22 -15.66 -10.43
CA HIS A 338 -19.95 -16.85 -11.25
C HIS A 338 -19.32 -16.58 -12.63
N THR A 339 -18.76 -15.39 -12.84
CA THR A 339 -18.10 -15.02 -14.10
C THR A 339 -16.74 -15.69 -14.23
N ARG A 340 -16.21 -15.71 -15.45
CA ARG A 340 -14.86 -16.19 -15.72
C ARG A 340 -14.06 -15.22 -16.59
N ALA A 341 -12.95 -14.73 -16.06
CA ALA A 341 -11.89 -14.07 -16.82
C ALA A 341 -10.66 -14.98 -16.80
N GLY A 342 -10.47 -15.75 -17.86
CA GLY A 342 -9.45 -16.80 -17.89
C GLY A 342 -8.09 -16.32 -18.42
N ALA A 343 -7.31 -17.27 -18.94
CA ALA A 343 -5.91 -17.02 -19.21
C ALA A 343 -5.64 -16.08 -20.39
N PHE A 344 -4.70 -15.15 -20.17
CA PHE A 344 -4.29 -14.13 -21.14
C PHE A 344 -5.46 -13.23 -21.56
N VAL A 345 -6.31 -12.89 -20.60
CA VAL A 345 -7.43 -11.98 -20.80
C VAL A 345 -7.10 -10.63 -20.20
N GLU A 346 -7.36 -9.55 -20.95
CA GLU A 346 -7.32 -8.18 -20.45
C GLU A 346 -8.72 -7.58 -20.50
N MET A 347 -9.15 -6.93 -19.42
CA MET A 347 -10.40 -6.18 -19.37
C MET A 347 -10.19 -4.76 -18.85
N LYS A 348 -10.94 -3.81 -19.40
CA LYS A 348 -10.88 -2.39 -19.01
C LYS A 348 -12.24 -1.73 -19.19
N ASN A 349 -12.69 -1.01 -18.15
CA ASN A 349 -13.92 -0.21 -18.20
C ASN A 349 -15.12 -0.98 -18.77
N SER A 350 -15.30 -2.22 -18.34
CA SER A 350 -16.27 -3.15 -18.90
C SER A 350 -17.06 -3.87 -17.81
N THR A 351 -18.35 -4.08 -18.05
CA THR A 351 -19.25 -4.80 -17.15
C THR A 351 -19.58 -6.16 -17.74
N ILE A 352 -19.42 -7.23 -16.96
CA ILE A 352 -19.63 -8.61 -17.36
C ILE A 352 -20.73 -9.21 -16.49
N GLY A 353 -21.87 -9.53 -17.09
CA GLY A 353 -23.02 -10.09 -16.40
C GLY A 353 -22.75 -11.46 -15.79
N GLU A 354 -23.59 -11.84 -14.83
CA GLU A 354 -23.48 -13.09 -14.08
C GLU A 354 -23.30 -14.32 -14.98
N GLY A 355 -22.40 -15.23 -14.59
CA GLY A 355 -22.18 -16.50 -15.29
C GLY A 355 -21.50 -16.37 -16.66
N SER A 356 -21.19 -15.16 -17.12
CA SER A 356 -20.53 -14.93 -18.40
C SER A 356 -19.05 -15.25 -18.36
N LYS A 357 -18.53 -15.67 -19.52
CA LYS A 357 -17.17 -16.24 -19.64
C LYS A 357 -16.40 -15.57 -20.76
N VAL A 358 -15.22 -15.07 -20.43
CA VAL A 358 -14.15 -14.67 -21.34
C VAL A 358 -12.94 -15.53 -20.98
N PRO A 359 -12.82 -16.73 -21.55
CA PRO A 359 -11.93 -17.74 -20.98
C PRO A 359 -10.49 -17.65 -21.48
N HIS A 360 -10.23 -17.09 -22.66
CA HIS A 360 -8.93 -17.22 -23.33
C HIS A 360 -8.57 -16.04 -24.22
N LEU A 361 -7.33 -15.54 -24.10
CA LEU A 361 -6.62 -14.76 -25.12
C LEU A 361 -7.40 -13.55 -25.67
N SER A 362 -8.17 -12.85 -24.85
CA SER A 362 -9.13 -11.85 -25.32
C SER A 362 -8.91 -10.49 -24.67
N TYR A 363 -9.16 -9.43 -25.40
CA TYR A 363 -9.21 -8.06 -24.88
C TYR A 363 -10.65 -7.54 -24.90
N VAL A 364 -11.15 -7.11 -23.75
CA VAL A 364 -12.49 -6.54 -23.56
C VAL A 364 -12.37 -5.11 -23.03
N GLY A 365 -12.45 -4.14 -23.94
CA GLY A 365 -12.36 -2.72 -23.60
C GLY A 365 -13.67 -1.99 -23.84
N ASP A 366 -14.10 -1.18 -22.87
CA ASP A 366 -15.25 -0.28 -22.99
C ASP A 366 -16.56 -1.00 -23.41
N ALA A 367 -16.82 -2.19 -22.84
CA ALA A 367 -17.94 -3.04 -23.24
C ALA A 367 -18.97 -3.28 -22.12
N THR A 368 -20.19 -3.64 -22.52
CA THR A 368 -21.18 -4.26 -21.62
C THR A 368 -21.50 -5.65 -22.17
N ILE A 369 -21.30 -6.69 -21.36
CA ILE A 369 -21.61 -8.08 -21.71
C ILE A 369 -22.70 -8.56 -20.75
N GLY A 370 -23.78 -9.10 -21.31
CA GLY A 370 -24.92 -9.63 -20.57
C GLY A 370 -24.62 -10.89 -19.76
N VAL A 371 -25.66 -11.55 -19.28
CA VAL A 371 -25.56 -12.76 -18.43
C VAL A 371 -25.41 -14.03 -19.26
N GLY A 372 -24.67 -15.02 -18.73
CA GLY A 372 -24.50 -16.34 -19.35
C GLY A 372 -23.88 -16.35 -20.76
N THR A 373 -23.31 -15.23 -21.19
CA THR A 373 -22.66 -15.04 -22.49
C THR A 373 -21.27 -15.66 -22.49
N ASN A 374 -20.85 -16.22 -23.62
CA ASN A 374 -19.50 -16.76 -23.79
C ASN A 374 -18.79 -16.08 -24.95
N ILE A 375 -17.65 -15.46 -24.63
CA ILE A 375 -16.73 -14.88 -25.59
C ILE A 375 -15.75 -15.96 -26.05
N GLY A 376 -15.62 -16.14 -27.36
CA GLY A 376 -14.70 -17.08 -27.96
C GLY A 376 -13.24 -16.73 -27.65
N ALA A 377 -12.35 -17.70 -27.80
CA ALA A 377 -10.92 -17.45 -27.63
C ALA A 377 -10.41 -16.47 -28.70
N ALA A 378 -9.41 -15.66 -28.38
CA ALA A 378 -8.81 -14.71 -29.34
C ALA A 378 -9.80 -13.64 -29.86
N THR A 379 -10.77 -13.24 -29.03
CA THR A 379 -11.71 -12.16 -29.40
C THR A 379 -11.18 -10.81 -28.95
N ILE A 380 -11.28 -9.81 -29.83
CA ILE A 380 -10.91 -8.43 -29.52
C ILE A 380 -12.14 -7.53 -29.66
N PHE A 381 -12.43 -6.79 -28.59
CA PHE A 381 -13.36 -5.66 -28.60
C PHE A 381 -12.60 -4.43 -29.07
N VAL A 382 -12.70 -4.12 -30.37
CA VAL A 382 -11.96 -3.04 -31.01
C VAL A 382 -12.65 -1.72 -30.69
N ASN A 383 -12.23 -1.12 -29.58
CA ASN A 383 -12.86 0.05 -28.97
C ASN A 383 -12.25 1.40 -29.36
N TYR A 384 -11.19 1.43 -30.17
CA TYR A 384 -10.45 2.65 -30.52
C TYR A 384 -10.27 2.75 -32.04
N ASP A 385 -10.69 3.87 -32.63
CA ASP A 385 -10.64 4.10 -34.08
C ASP A 385 -9.38 4.84 -34.56
N GLY A 386 -8.49 5.21 -33.63
CA GLY A 386 -7.33 6.06 -33.88
C GLY A 386 -7.46 7.47 -33.30
N VAL A 387 -8.65 7.88 -32.85
CA VAL A 387 -8.93 9.18 -32.23
C VAL A 387 -9.81 9.01 -30.99
N ASP A 388 -10.98 8.40 -31.16
CA ASP A 388 -12.02 8.28 -30.14
C ASP A 388 -12.22 6.83 -29.69
N LYS A 389 -12.86 6.68 -28.51
CA LYS A 389 -13.23 5.37 -27.97
C LYS A 389 -14.73 5.17 -27.97
N HIS A 390 -15.15 3.98 -28.40
CA HIS A 390 -16.56 3.62 -28.60
C HIS A 390 -16.91 2.37 -27.78
N ARG A 391 -18.20 2.24 -27.42
CA ARG A 391 -18.70 1.11 -26.63
C ARG A 391 -19.24 -0.01 -27.52
N THR A 392 -19.06 -1.25 -27.05
CA THR A 392 -19.74 -2.44 -27.59
C THR A 392 -20.73 -2.98 -26.57
N THR A 393 -21.93 -3.35 -27.02
CA THR A 393 -22.93 -4.03 -26.18
C THR A 393 -23.14 -5.45 -26.67
N VAL A 394 -23.02 -6.42 -25.79
CA VAL A 394 -23.31 -7.83 -26.06
C VAL A 394 -24.40 -8.26 -25.08
N GLY A 395 -25.51 -8.76 -25.61
CA GLY A 395 -26.66 -9.18 -24.82
C GLY A 395 -26.44 -10.47 -24.04
N ASP A 396 -27.55 -11.01 -23.56
CA ASP A 396 -27.59 -12.21 -22.73
C ASP A 396 -27.48 -13.48 -23.57
N HIS A 397 -26.85 -14.51 -23.02
CA HIS A 397 -26.72 -15.84 -23.61
C HIS A 397 -26.11 -15.87 -25.04
N VAL A 398 -25.32 -14.86 -25.39
CA VAL A 398 -24.62 -14.75 -26.68
C VAL A 398 -23.44 -15.71 -26.75
N ARG A 399 -23.12 -16.21 -27.94
CA ARG A 399 -21.90 -17.00 -28.20
C ARG A 399 -21.07 -16.36 -29.31
N ILE A 400 -20.01 -15.65 -28.93
CA ILE A 400 -19.05 -15.11 -29.89
C ILE A 400 -18.08 -16.24 -30.29
N GLY A 401 -17.93 -16.49 -31.58
CA GLY A 401 -16.98 -17.45 -32.12
C GLY A 401 -15.54 -17.00 -31.90
N SER A 402 -14.60 -17.95 -31.82
CA SER A 402 -13.17 -17.66 -31.66
C SER A 402 -12.64 -16.78 -32.80
N ASP A 403 -11.58 -16.01 -32.52
CA ASP A 403 -10.92 -15.13 -33.49
C ASP A 403 -11.89 -14.10 -34.10
N SER A 404 -12.83 -13.60 -33.28
CA SER A 404 -13.76 -12.55 -33.69
C SER A 404 -13.21 -11.16 -33.34
N MET A 405 -13.39 -10.21 -34.25
CA MET A 405 -13.14 -8.78 -34.00
C MET A 405 -14.48 -8.06 -33.93
N LEU A 406 -14.77 -7.43 -32.80
CA LEU A 406 -16.00 -6.65 -32.59
C LEU A 406 -15.65 -5.17 -32.72
N VAL A 407 -15.95 -4.55 -33.87
CA VAL A 407 -15.57 -3.17 -34.16
C VAL A 407 -16.60 -2.22 -33.60
N ALA A 408 -16.27 -1.53 -32.51
CA ALA A 408 -17.18 -0.61 -31.86
C ALA A 408 -17.43 0.66 -32.71
N PRO A 409 -18.61 1.30 -32.60
CA PRO A 409 -19.75 0.89 -31.80
C PRO A 409 -20.64 -0.14 -32.51
N ILE A 410 -20.95 -1.25 -31.82
CA ILE A 410 -21.93 -2.25 -32.28
C ILE A 410 -22.70 -2.86 -31.11
N SER A 411 -23.85 -3.44 -31.43
CA SER A 411 -24.69 -4.24 -30.54
C SER A 411 -24.87 -5.66 -31.06
N VAL A 412 -24.67 -6.65 -30.19
CA VAL A 412 -24.98 -8.07 -30.45
C VAL A 412 -26.15 -8.46 -29.55
N GLY A 413 -27.31 -8.69 -30.13
CA GLY A 413 -28.55 -8.97 -29.40
C GLY A 413 -28.56 -10.34 -28.71
N ASP A 414 -29.52 -10.52 -27.81
CA ASP A 414 -29.61 -11.72 -26.97
C ASP A 414 -29.66 -13.03 -27.78
N GLY A 415 -28.99 -14.05 -27.28
CA GLY A 415 -28.94 -15.39 -27.88
C GLY A 415 -28.26 -15.44 -29.26
N ALA A 416 -27.68 -14.34 -29.74
CA ALA A 416 -26.99 -14.29 -31.01
C ALA A 416 -25.66 -15.06 -31.00
N TYR A 417 -25.15 -15.34 -32.20
CA TYR A 417 -23.88 -16.00 -32.44
C TYR A 417 -22.99 -15.18 -33.38
N THR A 418 -21.68 -15.42 -33.32
CA THR A 418 -20.78 -15.09 -34.44
C THR A 418 -20.04 -16.33 -34.93
N ALA A 419 -19.80 -16.42 -36.23
CA ALA A 419 -18.92 -17.46 -36.77
C ALA A 419 -17.45 -17.15 -36.41
N ALA A 420 -16.65 -18.19 -36.19
CA ALA A 420 -15.22 -18.02 -35.92
C ALA A 420 -14.48 -17.31 -37.07
N GLY A 421 -13.52 -16.45 -36.73
CA GLY A 421 -12.75 -15.65 -37.69
C GLY A 421 -13.53 -14.48 -38.29
N SER A 422 -14.61 -14.01 -37.63
CA SER A 422 -15.47 -12.94 -38.16
C SER A 422 -15.02 -11.56 -37.69
N VAL A 423 -14.97 -10.61 -38.63
CA VAL A 423 -14.95 -9.18 -38.30
C VAL A 423 -16.38 -8.66 -38.34
N ILE A 424 -16.90 -8.20 -37.20
CA ILE A 424 -18.26 -7.70 -37.06
C ILE A 424 -18.21 -6.18 -36.98
N THR A 425 -18.84 -5.51 -37.95
CA THR A 425 -18.88 -4.04 -38.10
C THR A 425 -20.29 -3.46 -38.10
N GLU A 426 -21.30 -4.32 -37.96
CA GLU A 426 -22.72 -3.96 -37.94
C GLU A 426 -23.40 -4.72 -36.81
N ASP A 427 -24.52 -4.19 -36.34
CA ASP A 427 -25.33 -4.82 -35.30
C ASP A 427 -25.77 -6.23 -35.71
N VAL A 428 -25.70 -7.16 -34.77
CA VAL A 428 -26.19 -8.54 -34.94
C VAL A 428 -27.50 -8.67 -34.16
N PRO A 429 -28.67 -8.84 -34.84
CA PRO A 429 -29.94 -8.97 -34.16
C PRO A 429 -30.01 -10.16 -33.20
N ALA A 430 -30.95 -10.12 -32.26
CA ALA A 430 -31.19 -11.24 -31.34
C ALA A 430 -31.46 -12.56 -32.09
N GLY A 431 -30.86 -13.65 -31.61
CA GLY A 431 -30.93 -14.98 -32.21
C GLY A 431 -30.26 -15.14 -33.58
N ALA A 432 -29.70 -14.08 -34.16
CA ALA A 432 -29.03 -14.14 -35.46
C ALA A 432 -27.58 -14.66 -35.34
N MET A 433 -26.97 -14.97 -36.49
CA MET A 433 -25.54 -15.26 -36.57
C MET A 433 -24.83 -14.23 -37.45
N GLY A 434 -23.89 -13.47 -36.88
CA GLY A 434 -22.98 -12.62 -37.63
C GLY A 434 -21.86 -13.43 -38.30
N VAL A 435 -21.65 -13.24 -39.60
CA VAL A 435 -20.60 -13.93 -40.36
C VAL A 435 -19.82 -12.93 -41.20
N GLY A 436 -18.58 -12.64 -40.80
CA GLY A 436 -17.69 -11.67 -41.44
C GLY A 436 -16.38 -12.30 -41.90
N ARG A 437 -16.43 -13.45 -42.58
CA ARG A 437 -15.25 -14.23 -42.98
C ARG A 437 -15.31 -14.73 -44.43
N SER A 438 -14.15 -14.94 -45.02
CA SER A 438 -14.03 -15.49 -46.38
C SER A 438 -14.32 -16.99 -46.43
N ARG A 439 -14.88 -17.45 -47.56
CA ARG A 439 -15.07 -18.89 -47.81
C ARG A 439 -13.72 -19.59 -47.99
N GLN A 440 -13.52 -20.70 -47.29
CA GLN A 440 -12.32 -21.52 -47.45
C GLN A 440 -12.19 -22.05 -48.88
N ARG A 441 -10.96 -22.02 -49.43
CA ARG A 441 -10.59 -22.65 -50.70
C ARG A 441 -9.41 -23.61 -50.50
N ASN A 442 -9.59 -24.86 -50.90
CA ASN A 442 -8.48 -25.82 -50.94
C ASN A 442 -7.69 -25.67 -52.24
N VAL A 443 -6.37 -25.46 -52.15
CA VAL A 443 -5.47 -25.42 -53.32
C VAL A 443 -4.81 -26.78 -53.47
N LEU A 444 -5.45 -27.67 -54.23
CA LEU A 444 -5.01 -29.07 -54.38
C LEU A 444 -3.58 -29.15 -54.93
N GLY A 445 -2.80 -30.08 -54.36
CA GLY A 445 -1.41 -30.35 -54.74
C GLY A 445 -0.41 -29.21 -54.48
N TRP A 446 -0.78 -28.18 -53.69
CA TRP A 446 0.11 -27.03 -53.46
C TRP A 446 1.46 -27.45 -52.88
N VAL A 447 1.48 -28.34 -51.88
CA VAL A 447 2.72 -28.81 -51.24
C VAL A 447 3.60 -29.55 -52.24
N LEU A 448 3.00 -30.45 -53.04
CA LEU A 448 3.73 -31.19 -54.07
C LEU A 448 4.37 -30.27 -55.10
N ARG A 449 3.67 -29.21 -55.53
CA ARG A 449 4.17 -28.26 -56.54
C ARG A 449 5.16 -27.24 -55.98
N LYS A 450 4.90 -26.67 -54.79
CA LYS A 450 5.65 -25.53 -54.25
C LYS A 450 6.74 -25.92 -53.27
N ARG A 451 6.74 -27.16 -52.78
CA ARG A 451 7.72 -27.70 -51.82
C ARG A 451 8.25 -29.06 -52.28
N ALA A 452 8.42 -29.25 -53.59
CA ALA A 452 8.97 -30.47 -54.17
C ALA A 452 10.34 -30.81 -53.57
N GLY A 453 10.62 -32.10 -53.37
CA GLY A 453 11.87 -32.59 -52.76
C GLY A 453 11.98 -32.40 -51.25
N THR A 454 10.94 -31.92 -50.58
CA THR A 454 10.91 -31.81 -49.11
C THR A 454 10.24 -33.01 -48.47
N LYS A 455 10.57 -33.28 -47.19
CA LYS A 455 9.92 -34.32 -46.39
C LYS A 455 8.38 -34.20 -46.39
N SER A 456 7.85 -32.98 -46.43
CA SER A 456 6.41 -32.73 -46.49
C SER A 456 5.79 -33.15 -47.83
N ALA A 457 6.47 -32.88 -48.95
CA ALA A 457 6.01 -33.34 -50.26
C ALA A 457 6.11 -34.88 -50.39
N ASP A 458 7.19 -35.48 -49.89
CA ASP A 458 7.35 -36.93 -49.89
C ASP A 458 6.26 -37.63 -49.05
N ALA A 459 5.92 -37.08 -47.89
CA ALA A 459 4.84 -37.61 -47.03
C ALA A 459 3.46 -37.50 -47.72
N ALA A 460 3.16 -36.37 -48.36
CA ALA A 460 1.94 -36.18 -49.11
C ALA A 460 1.83 -37.15 -50.29
N ALA A 461 2.89 -37.28 -51.11
CA ALA A 461 2.94 -38.20 -52.25
C ALA A 461 2.82 -39.67 -51.83
N LYS A 462 3.41 -40.06 -50.68
CA LYS A 462 3.24 -41.40 -50.12
C LYS A 462 1.79 -41.68 -49.67
N SER A 463 1.08 -40.66 -49.20
CA SER A 463 -0.29 -40.79 -48.74
C SER A 463 -1.28 -40.87 -49.91
N GLU A 464 -1.07 -40.08 -50.97
CA GLU A 464 -1.84 -40.18 -52.22
C GLU A 464 -1.70 -41.54 -52.92
N LYS A 465 -0.60 -42.27 -52.69
CA LYS A 465 -0.41 -43.63 -53.24
C LYS A 465 -1.07 -44.74 -52.41
N LYS A 466 -1.58 -44.42 -51.22
CA LYS A 466 -2.21 -45.40 -50.30
C LYS A 466 -3.73 -45.31 -50.27
N GLY A 467 -4.32 -44.19 -50.67
CA GLY A 467 -5.75 -44.03 -50.91
C GLY A 467 -6.04 -44.13 -52.39
#